data_AF-A0A284QXZ5-F1
#
_entry.id   AF-A0A284QXZ5-F1
#
_cell.length_a   1.000
_cell.length_b   1.000
_cell.length_c   1.000
_cell.angle_alpha   90.00
_cell.angle_beta   90.00
_cell.angle_gamma   90.00
#
_symmetry.space_group_name_H-M   'P 1'
#
loop_
_entity.id
_entity.type
_entity.pdbx_description
1 polymer ?
#
loop_
_entity_poly.entity_id
_entity_poly.type
_entity_poly.pdbx_seq_one_letter_code
_entity_poly.pdbx_strand_id
1 'polypeptide(L)'
;MRSSVYFRLAKWYDVQEWSIERLPFGLILKNTQDIPPEIEANNIKFVHENTTIPVPRILDVLHDIPKGAESEGLILMTEIKSVTLVQWLLARTTFPPEFFHYSELIFGPAGGRSLKELSKLMESFNKPVLDLSDSALLIADLKKALTELRSIPSPPSGEVSGLHDSSFVHIRCGDSCTVQPLKNIRAFHDMLLANVSCVSRMPRLLQLASPVYAKPHKLCFSHRDLNKTNILVTEDGRLAAIIDWEAAGWFPEYWEYTSKVMQNVDSEILATFWDAVGVFENGCYEKS
;
A
#
# COMPACT_ATOMS: atom_id res chain seq x y z
N MET A 1 28.78 -13.96 1.81
CA MET A 1 28.86 -15.38 1.39
C MET A 1 27.47 -16.00 1.11
N ARG A 2 26.42 -15.67 1.88
CA ARG A 2 25.04 -16.19 1.65
C ARG A 2 24.32 -15.52 0.46
N SER A 3 24.35 -14.19 0.37
CA SER A 3 23.80 -13.42 -0.77
C SER A 3 24.30 -13.91 -2.13
N SER A 4 25.60 -14.18 -2.25
CA SER A 4 26.21 -14.74 -3.47
C SER A 4 25.69 -16.12 -3.87
N VAL A 5 25.18 -16.92 -2.92
CA VAL A 5 24.58 -18.23 -3.23
C VAL A 5 23.18 -18.03 -3.80
N TYR A 6 22.37 -17.15 -3.19
CA TYR A 6 20.99 -16.90 -3.66
C TYR A 6 20.96 -16.28 -5.06
N PHE A 7 21.82 -15.30 -5.36
CA PHE A 7 21.92 -14.75 -6.71
C PHE A 7 22.34 -15.78 -7.77
N ARG A 8 23.25 -16.71 -7.41
CA ARG A 8 23.63 -17.80 -8.32
C ARG A 8 22.48 -18.76 -8.57
N LEU A 9 21.64 -19.01 -7.57
CA LEU A 9 20.44 -19.81 -7.71
C LEU A 9 19.43 -19.11 -8.63
N ALA A 10 19.11 -17.83 -8.40
CA ALA A 10 18.19 -17.10 -9.28
C ALA A 10 18.64 -17.09 -10.74
N LYS A 11 19.93 -16.83 -10.99
CA LYS A 11 20.52 -16.87 -12.34
C LYS A 11 20.44 -18.24 -12.99
N TRP A 12 20.54 -19.32 -12.23
CA TRP A 12 20.40 -20.68 -12.77
C TRP A 12 18.99 -20.92 -13.31
N TYR A 13 17.97 -20.36 -12.65
CA TYR A 13 16.56 -20.61 -12.97
C TYR A 13 15.93 -19.57 -13.90
N ASP A 14 16.70 -18.58 -14.37
CA ASP A 14 16.27 -17.57 -15.35
C ASP A 14 14.99 -16.80 -14.96
N VAL A 15 14.81 -16.53 -13.65
CA VAL A 15 13.64 -15.80 -13.14
C VAL A 15 14.06 -14.45 -12.59
N GLN A 16 13.89 -13.38 -13.39
CA GLN A 16 14.22 -12.02 -12.97
C GLN A 16 13.07 -11.05 -13.20
N GLU A 17 12.60 -10.44 -12.12
CA GLU A 17 11.90 -9.15 -12.12
C GLU A 17 12.82 -8.13 -11.41
N TRP A 18 12.67 -6.83 -11.71
CA TRP A 18 13.64 -5.80 -11.33
C TRP A 18 13.95 -5.71 -9.82
N SER A 19 13.00 -6.09 -8.95
CA SER A 19 13.15 -6.08 -7.49
C SER A 19 12.89 -7.44 -6.81
N ILE A 20 12.50 -8.46 -7.58
CA ILE A 20 12.06 -9.77 -7.06
C ILE A 20 12.70 -10.87 -7.91
N GLU A 21 13.40 -11.79 -7.24
CA GLU A 21 13.89 -13.02 -7.85
C GLU A 21 13.09 -14.20 -7.28
N ARG A 22 12.42 -14.98 -8.14
CA ARG A 22 11.77 -16.21 -7.70
C ARG A 22 12.79 -17.33 -7.67
N LEU A 23 12.84 -18.01 -6.54
CA LEU A 23 13.74 -19.12 -6.27
C LEU A 23 12.96 -20.45 -6.28
N PRO A 24 13.64 -21.58 -6.50
CA PRO A 24 13.03 -22.89 -6.40
C PRO A 24 12.33 -23.14 -5.05
N PHE A 25 11.40 -24.10 -5.04
CA PHE A 25 10.68 -24.55 -3.84
C PHE A 25 9.69 -23.52 -3.26
N GLY A 26 9.23 -22.58 -4.09
CA GLY A 26 8.25 -21.57 -3.66
C GLY A 26 8.89 -20.54 -2.73
N LEU A 27 10.03 -19.99 -3.15
CA LEU A 27 10.77 -18.99 -2.41
C LEU A 27 10.90 -17.71 -3.22
N ILE A 28 10.92 -16.58 -2.54
CA ILE A 28 11.15 -15.25 -3.11
C ILE A 28 12.36 -14.63 -2.44
N LEU A 29 13.23 -14.04 -3.25
CA LEU A 29 14.26 -13.11 -2.81
C LEU A 29 13.86 -11.70 -3.25
N LYS A 30 13.49 -10.85 -2.28
CA LYS A 30 13.16 -9.44 -2.51
C LYS A 30 14.42 -8.59 -2.30
N ASN A 31 14.65 -7.67 -3.22
CA ASN A 31 15.66 -6.62 -3.10
C ASN A 31 15.01 -5.38 -2.46
N THR A 32 15.59 -4.90 -1.36
CA THR A 32 15.14 -3.63 -0.75
C THR A 32 15.99 -2.48 -1.26
N GLN A 33 15.32 -1.47 -1.81
CA GLN A 33 15.94 -0.23 -2.29
C GLN A 33 15.75 0.87 -1.24
N ASP A 34 16.80 1.62 -0.95
CA ASP A 34 16.81 2.81 -0.07
C ASP A 34 16.35 2.60 1.39
N ILE A 35 15.91 1.39 1.77
CA ILE A 35 15.43 1.03 3.10
C ILE A 35 16.12 -0.26 3.56
N PRO A 36 16.62 -0.31 4.81
CA PRO A 36 17.19 -1.52 5.37
C PRO A 36 16.20 -2.70 5.39
N PRO A 37 16.65 -3.92 5.04
CA PRO A 37 15.77 -5.08 4.84
C PRO A 37 15.10 -5.54 6.15
N GLU A 38 15.66 -5.20 7.31
CA GLU A 38 15.06 -5.48 8.61
C GLU A 38 13.74 -4.76 8.84
N ILE A 39 13.50 -3.61 8.20
CA ILE A 39 12.28 -2.84 8.41
C ILE A 39 11.07 -3.63 7.94
N GLU A 40 11.05 -4.03 6.67
CA GLU A 40 9.97 -4.85 6.12
C GLU A 40 9.90 -6.22 6.79
N ALA A 41 11.05 -6.88 7.00
CA ALA A 41 11.07 -8.20 7.61
C ALA A 41 10.51 -8.20 9.04
N ASN A 42 10.81 -7.17 9.84
CA ASN A 42 10.27 -7.04 11.20
C ASN A 42 8.80 -6.65 11.18
N ASN A 43 8.35 -5.79 10.26
CA ASN A 43 6.93 -5.47 10.08
C ASN A 43 6.12 -6.72 9.72
N ILE A 44 6.61 -7.56 8.81
CA ILE A 44 5.97 -8.83 8.45
C ILE A 44 5.87 -9.77 9.65
N LYS A 45 6.95 -9.94 10.42
CA LYS A 45 6.95 -10.77 11.64
C LYS A 45 5.97 -10.23 12.68
N PHE A 46 5.97 -8.91 12.90
CA PHE A 46 5.07 -8.26 13.84
C PHE A 46 3.60 -8.48 13.48
N VAL A 47 3.24 -8.32 12.21
CA VAL A 47 1.88 -8.59 11.72
C VAL A 47 1.51 -10.06 11.91
N HIS A 48 2.42 -10.98 11.59
CA HIS A 48 2.21 -12.42 11.77
C HIS A 48 1.97 -12.80 13.25
N GLU A 49 2.67 -12.15 14.18
CA GLU A 49 2.56 -12.42 15.61
C GLU A 49 1.31 -11.82 16.25
N ASN A 50 0.79 -10.71 15.70
CA ASN A 50 -0.28 -9.92 16.33
C ASN A 50 -1.64 -10.03 15.62
N THR A 51 -1.72 -10.70 14.47
CA THR A 51 -2.94 -10.80 13.67
C THR A 51 -3.07 -12.18 13.01
N THR A 52 -4.24 -12.43 12.40
CA THR A 52 -4.44 -13.59 11.52
C THR A 52 -4.22 -13.25 10.04
N ILE A 53 -3.68 -12.06 9.74
CA ILE A 53 -3.42 -11.62 8.37
C ILE A 53 -2.37 -12.54 7.75
N PRO A 54 -2.67 -13.18 6.61
CA PRO A 54 -1.68 -13.97 5.92
C PRO A 54 -0.59 -13.05 5.35
N VAL A 55 0.66 -13.38 5.67
CA VAL A 55 1.87 -12.68 5.21
C VAL A 55 2.94 -13.71 4.82
N PRO A 56 3.91 -13.36 3.95
CA PRO A 56 5.02 -14.24 3.64
C PRO A 56 5.83 -14.61 4.89
N ARG A 57 6.26 -15.87 5.01
CA ARG A 57 7.15 -16.28 6.09
C ARG A 57 8.58 -15.86 5.76
N ILE A 58 9.17 -15.01 6.61
CA ILE A 58 10.57 -14.60 6.51
C ILE A 58 11.49 -15.77 6.88
N LEU A 59 12.46 -16.07 6.03
CA LEU A 59 13.44 -17.15 6.21
C LEU A 59 14.86 -16.64 6.47
N ASP A 60 15.26 -15.54 5.83
CA ASP A 60 16.57 -14.91 6.03
C ASP A 60 16.51 -13.42 5.69
N VAL A 61 17.37 -12.63 6.33
CA VAL A 61 17.55 -11.19 6.09
C VAL A 61 19.04 -10.93 5.91
N LEU A 62 19.43 -10.33 4.80
CA LEU A 62 20.83 -10.18 4.39
C LEU A 62 21.17 -8.71 4.15
N HIS A 63 22.21 -8.24 4.84
CA HIS A 63 22.75 -6.88 4.69
C HIS A 63 24.02 -6.83 3.81
N ASP A 64 24.70 -7.97 3.63
CA ASP A 64 25.95 -8.05 2.88
C ASP A 64 25.68 -8.20 1.36
N ILE A 65 25.41 -7.08 0.70
CA ILE A 65 25.32 -7.01 -0.75
C ILE A 65 26.66 -6.50 -1.32
N PRO A 66 27.14 -7.03 -2.47
CA PRO A 66 28.40 -6.57 -3.05
C PRO A 66 28.45 -5.04 -3.23
N LYS A 67 29.59 -4.42 -2.86
CA LYS A 67 29.81 -2.97 -3.05
C LYS A 67 29.50 -2.56 -4.49
N GLY A 68 28.55 -1.65 -4.68
CA GLY A 68 28.12 -1.14 -5.98
C GLY A 68 26.73 -1.61 -6.44
N ALA A 69 26.01 -2.41 -5.67
CA ALA A 69 24.61 -2.71 -5.92
C ALA A 69 23.69 -1.57 -5.45
N GLU A 70 22.60 -1.31 -6.18
CA GLU A 70 21.55 -0.32 -5.86
C GLU A 70 20.57 -0.85 -4.77
N SER A 71 21.09 -1.54 -3.76
CA SER A 71 20.29 -2.28 -2.80
C SER A 71 20.87 -2.15 -1.39
N GLU A 72 19.99 -1.94 -0.41
CA GLU A 72 20.31 -1.87 1.02
C GLU A 72 20.22 -3.25 1.69
N GLY A 73 19.52 -4.20 1.08
CA GLY A 73 19.43 -5.56 1.59
C GLY A 73 18.64 -6.54 0.73
N LEU A 74 18.68 -7.81 1.15
CA LEU A 74 17.85 -8.86 0.59
C LEU A 74 17.00 -9.51 1.68
N ILE A 75 15.76 -9.84 1.34
CA ILE A 75 14.86 -10.62 2.20
C ILE A 75 14.51 -11.92 1.48
N LEU A 76 14.82 -13.05 2.11
CA LEU A 76 14.38 -14.36 1.65
C LEU A 76 13.08 -14.73 2.37
N MET A 77 12.04 -15.03 1.62
CA MET A 77 10.71 -15.35 2.14
C MET A 77 10.01 -16.43 1.32
N THR A 78 8.89 -16.95 1.82
CA THR A 78 8.05 -17.89 1.07
C THR A 78 7.27 -17.18 -0.03
N GLU A 79 7.19 -17.79 -1.21
CA GLU A 79 6.29 -17.38 -2.28
C GLU A 79 4.82 -17.67 -1.90
N ILE A 80 3.94 -16.73 -2.21
CA ILE A 80 2.49 -16.91 -2.11
C ILE A 80 1.93 -17.08 -3.53
N LYS A 81 1.33 -18.25 -3.79
CA LYS A 81 0.70 -18.55 -5.10
C LYS A 81 -0.69 -17.93 -5.16
N SER A 82 -0.82 -16.87 -5.95
CA SER A 82 -2.01 -16.02 -5.98
C SER A 82 -1.96 -15.04 -7.15
N VAL A 83 -3.06 -14.32 -7.36
CA VAL A 83 -3.12 -13.13 -8.23
C VAL A 83 -3.19 -11.87 -7.37
N THR A 84 -2.82 -10.71 -7.92
CA THR A 84 -3.03 -9.43 -7.24
C THR A 84 -4.52 -9.05 -7.25
N LEU A 85 -4.96 -8.23 -6.30
CA LEU A 85 -6.32 -7.71 -6.26
C LEU A 85 -6.67 -6.97 -7.56
N VAL A 86 -5.72 -6.26 -8.17
CA VAL A 86 -5.96 -5.61 -9.46
C VAL A 86 -6.32 -6.62 -10.56
N GLN A 87 -5.56 -7.71 -10.68
CA GLN A 87 -5.85 -8.77 -11.66
C GLN A 87 -7.20 -9.44 -11.36
N TRP A 88 -7.48 -9.68 -10.07
CA TRP A 88 -8.70 -10.31 -9.62
C TRP A 88 -9.95 -9.46 -9.88
N LEU A 89 -9.87 -8.14 -9.69
CA LEU A 89 -10.95 -7.19 -9.99
C LEU A 89 -11.14 -6.99 -11.49
N LEU A 90 -10.05 -6.95 -12.27
CA LEU A 90 -10.12 -6.84 -13.73
C LEU A 90 -10.89 -8.01 -14.34
N ALA A 91 -10.68 -9.24 -13.82
CA ALA A 91 -11.43 -10.41 -14.27
C ALA A 91 -12.95 -10.35 -13.99
N ARG A 92 -13.37 -9.46 -13.08
CA ARG A 92 -14.77 -9.23 -12.67
C ARG A 92 -15.34 -7.90 -13.16
N THR A 93 -14.58 -7.19 -13.98
CA THR A 93 -15.00 -5.89 -14.50
C THR A 93 -15.40 -6.03 -15.96
N THR A 94 -16.67 -5.71 -16.25
CA THR A 94 -17.13 -5.58 -17.64
C THR A 94 -16.84 -4.17 -18.13
N PHE A 95 -15.96 -4.06 -19.12
CA PHE A 95 -15.65 -2.80 -19.79
C PHE A 95 -16.52 -2.64 -21.05
N PRO A 96 -17.15 -1.47 -21.27
CA PRO A 96 -17.90 -1.20 -22.49
C PRO A 96 -17.03 -1.29 -23.76
N PRO A 97 -17.58 -1.66 -24.92
CA PRO A 97 -16.80 -1.81 -26.16
C PRO A 97 -15.99 -0.57 -26.54
N GLU A 98 -16.58 0.62 -26.37
CA GLU A 98 -15.92 1.91 -26.56
C GLU A 98 -14.64 2.07 -25.73
N PHE A 99 -14.55 1.49 -24.53
CA PHE A 99 -13.36 1.58 -23.68
C PHE A 99 -12.11 1.04 -24.40
N PHE A 100 -12.22 -0.10 -25.09
CA PHE A 100 -11.11 -0.72 -25.81
C PHE A 100 -10.68 0.10 -27.02
N HIS A 101 -11.63 0.68 -27.75
CA HIS A 101 -11.35 1.55 -28.89
C HIS A 101 -10.54 2.80 -28.47
N TYR A 102 -10.85 3.38 -27.31
CA TYR A 102 -10.13 4.57 -26.83
C TYR A 102 -8.83 4.23 -26.09
N SER A 103 -8.72 3.08 -25.44
CA SER A 103 -7.44 2.59 -24.90
C SER A 103 -6.37 2.52 -26.00
N GLU A 104 -6.72 2.01 -27.18
CA GLU A 104 -5.86 2.01 -28.36
C GLU A 104 -5.51 3.43 -28.85
N LEU A 105 -6.44 4.37 -28.79
CA LEU A 105 -6.18 5.77 -29.18
C LEU A 105 -5.31 6.55 -28.19
N ILE A 106 -5.33 6.17 -26.91
CA ILE A 106 -4.57 6.81 -25.82
C ILE A 106 -3.17 6.21 -25.71
N PHE A 107 -3.08 4.88 -25.69
CA PHE A 107 -1.85 4.14 -25.42
C PHE A 107 -1.19 3.53 -26.67
N GLY A 108 -1.88 3.58 -27.82
CA GLY A 108 -1.32 3.14 -29.10
C GLY A 108 -0.32 4.12 -29.71
N PRO A 109 0.36 3.73 -30.80
CA PRO A 109 1.47 4.48 -31.40
C PRO A 109 1.11 5.87 -31.97
N ALA A 110 -0.18 6.20 -32.06
CA ALA A 110 -0.69 7.51 -32.47
C ALA A 110 -1.04 8.44 -31.29
N GLY A 111 -0.73 8.05 -30.04
CA GLY A 111 -1.13 8.72 -28.81
C GLY A 111 -0.68 10.19 -28.73
N GLY A 112 -1.62 11.12 -28.86
CA GLY A 112 -1.33 12.56 -28.89
C GLY A 112 -2.50 13.48 -28.52
N ARG A 113 -3.57 12.98 -27.88
CA ARG A 113 -4.69 13.84 -27.43
C ARG A 113 -4.47 14.33 -25.99
N SER A 114 -4.98 15.53 -25.67
CA SER A 114 -4.78 16.12 -24.35
C SER A 114 -5.59 15.37 -23.27
N LEU A 115 -5.02 15.21 -22.07
CA LEU A 115 -5.68 14.57 -20.91
C LEU A 115 -7.06 15.18 -20.58
N LYS A 116 -7.26 16.48 -20.86
CA LYS A 116 -8.54 17.18 -20.67
C LYS A 116 -9.62 16.75 -21.65
N GLU A 117 -9.27 16.59 -22.93
CA GLU A 117 -10.22 16.12 -23.95
C GLU A 117 -10.61 14.67 -23.69
N LEU A 118 -9.64 13.85 -23.26
CA LEU A 118 -9.88 12.46 -22.88
C LEU A 118 -10.77 12.35 -21.64
N SER A 119 -10.52 13.12 -20.58
CA SER A 119 -11.37 13.14 -19.39
C SER A 119 -12.83 13.50 -19.72
N LYS A 120 -13.04 14.53 -20.52
CA LYS A 120 -14.39 14.98 -20.92
C LYS A 120 -15.10 13.97 -21.82
N LEU A 121 -14.34 13.25 -22.64
CA LEU A 121 -14.87 12.17 -23.48
C LEU A 121 -15.23 10.95 -22.64
N MET A 122 -14.40 10.59 -21.67
CA MET A 122 -14.65 9.49 -20.73
C MET A 122 -15.90 9.71 -19.87
N GLU A 123 -16.23 10.95 -19.51
CA GLU A 123 -17.47 11.31 -18.81
C GLU A 123 -18.75 10.97 -19.60
N SER A 124 -18.66 10.86 -20.93
CA SER A 124 -19.81 10.57 -21.81
C SER A 124 -20.08 9.09 -22.02
N PHE A 125 -19.18 8.21 -21.58
CA PHE A 125 -19.28 6.77 -21.79
C PHE A 125 -20.01 6.06 -20.65
N ASN A 126 -20.56 4.90 -20.99
CA ASN A 126 -20.95 3.93 -19.99
C ASN A 126 -19.73 3.62 -19.11
N LYS A 127 -19.96 3.48 -17.81
CA LYS A 127 -18.90 3.20 -16.85
C LYS A 127 -18.64 1.69 -16.78
N PRO A 128 -17.39 1.27 -16.49
CA PRO A 128 -17.11 -0.13 -16.20
C PRO A 128 -17.98 -0.62 -15.03
N VAL A 129 -18.49 -1.85 -15.15
CA VAL A 129 -19.34 -2.46 -14.13
C VAL A 129 -18.56 -3.57 -13.44
N LEU A 130 -18.39 -3.46 -12.12
CA LEU A 130 -17.76 -4.48 -11.29
C LEU A 130 -18.83 -5.45 -10.75
N ASP A 131 -18.66 -6.73 -11.05
CA ASP A 131 -19.45 -7.80 -10.44
C ASP A 131 -18.80 -8.28 -9.14
N LEU A 132 -19.50 -8.11 -8.03
CA LEU A 132 -19.05 -8.55 -6.70
C LEU A 132 -19.84 -9.76 -6.17
N SER A 133 -20.62 -10.43 -7.03
CA SER A 133 -21.51 -11.53 -6.61
C SER A 133 -20.78 -12.71 -5.95
N ASP A 134 -19.52 -12.97 -6.32
CA ASP A 134 -18.67 -14.03 -5.77
C ASP A 134 -17.64 -13.50 -4.74
N SER A 135 -17.69 -12.22 -4.39
CA SER A 135 -16.63 -11.53 -3.64
C SER A 135 -16.80 -11.57 -2.13
N ALA A 136 -17.85 -12.23 -1.63
CA ALA A 136 -18.25 -12.19 -0.23
C ALA A 136 -17.16 -12.67 0.73
N LEU A 137 -16.41 -13.72 0.36
CA LEU A 137 -15.35 -14.27 1.21
C LEU A 137 -14.14 -13.33 1.29
N LEU A 138 -13.67 -12.79 0.16
CA LEU A 138 -12.59 -11.80 0.12
C LEU A 138 -12.95 -10.55 0.92
N ILE A 139 -14.17 -10.03 0.75
CA ILE A 139 -14.67 -8.87 1.49
C ILE A 139 -14.64 -9.13 3.00
N ALA A 140 -15.12 -10.30 3.42
CA ALA A 140 -15.11 -10.69 4.83
C ALA A 140 -13.68 -10.82 5.39
N ASP A 141 -12.77 -11.45 4.64
CA ASP A 141 -11.37 -11.61 5.02
C ASP A 141 -10.66 -10.25 5.16
N LEU A 142 -10.82 -9.35 4.19
CA LEU A 142 -10.22 -8.01 4.24
C LEU A 142 -10.81 -7.19 5.38
N LYS A 143 -12.12 -7.26 5.60
CA LYS A 143 -12.77 -6.59 6.73
C LYS A 143 -12.20 -7.07 8.07
N LYS A 144 -12.04 -8.39 8.21
CA LYS A 144 -11.42 -8.99 9.39
C LYS A 144 -9.97 -8.56 9.56
N ALA A 145 -9.16 -8.71 8.51
CA ALA A 145 -7.73 -8.36 8.49
C ALA A 145 -7.51 -6.91 8.95
N LEU A 146 -8.22 -5.95 8.35
CA LEU A 146 -8.05 -4.54 8.70
C LEU A 146 -8.60 -4.20 10.08
N THR A 147 -9.64 -4.90 10.55
CA THR A 147 -10.13 -4.75 11.92
C THR A 147 -9.09 -5.24 12.93
N GLU A 148 -8.48 -6.40 12.69
CA GLU A 148 -7.41 -6.95 13.54
C GLU A 148 -6.19 -6.01 13.57
N LEU A 149 -5.72 -5.57 12.39
CA LEU A 149 -4.58 -4.65 12.28
C LEU A 149 -4.78 -3.36 13.11
N ARG A 150 -5.98 -2.79 13.04
CA ARG A 150 -6.34 -1.56 13.77
C ARG A 150 -6.60 -1.78 15.25
N SER A 151 -6.78 -3.03 15.66
CA SER A 151 -7.01 -3.42 17.06
C SER A 151 -5.73 -3.76 17.79
N ILE A 152 -4.58 -3.83 17.10
CA ILE A 152 -3.28 -4.02 17.74
C ILE A 152 -3.05 -2.89 18.75
N PRO A 153 -2.76 -3.19 20.04
CA PRO A 153 -2.54 -2.18 21.05
C PRO A 153 -1.38 -1.24 20.68
N SER A 154 -1.64 0.07 20.72
CA SER A 154 -0.62 1.08 20.44
C SER A 154 0.49 1.07 21.50
N PRO A 155 1.74 1.42 21.13
CA PRO A 155 2.84 1.50 22.08
C PRO A 155 2.57 2.58 23.14
N PRO A 156 3.02 2.39 24.39
CA PRO A 156 2.85 3.38 25.46
C PRO A 156 3.50 4.73 25.16
N SER A 157 4.47 4.78 24.25
CA SER A 157 5.14 6.00 23.82
C SER A 157 4.16 7.00 23.20
N GLY A 158 3.11 6.52 22.52
CA GLY A 158 2.16 7.37 21.79
C GLY A 158 2.78 8.09 20.59
N GLU A 159 3.97 7.65 20.15
CA GLU A 159 4.72 8.27 19.07
C GLU A 159 4.18 7.85 17.70
N VAL A 160 4.23 8.78 16.75
CA VAL A 160 4.04 8.45 15.33
C VAL A 160 5.41 8.03 14.78
N SER A 161 5.55 6.75 14.45
CA SER A 161 6.85 6.12 14.18
C SER A 161 6.71 4.91 13.25
N GLY A 162 7.83 4.37 12.78
CA GLY A 162 7.87 3.00 12.30
C GLY A 162 7.75 2.00 13.44
N LEU A 163 7.89 0.71 13.16
CA LEU A 163 7.89 -0.30 14.22
C LEU A 163 9.11 -0.13 15.15
N HIS A 164 8.92 -0.40 16.44
CA HIS A 164 9.97 -0.25 17.48
C HIS A 164 10.59 1.15 17.55
N ASP A 165 9.76 2.19 17.41
CA ASP A 165 10.18 3.59 17.43
C ASP A 165 11.26 3.88 16.37
N SER A 166 11.21 3.18 15.24
CA SER A 166 12.10 3.44 14.11
C SER A 166 11.68 4.71 13.37
N SER A 167 12.62 5.27 12.59
CA SER A 167 12.28 6.25 11.57
C SER A 167 11.31 5.64 10.55
N PHE A 168 10.56 6.48 9.86
CA PHE A 168 9.69 6.08 8.75
C PHE A 168 9.90 6.98 7.55
N VAL A 169 9.72 6.44 6.34
CA VAL A 169 9.74 7.22 5.11
C VAL A 169 8.39 7.89 4.94
N HIS A 170 8.35 9.21 4.85
CA HIS A 170 7.16 9.98 4.48
C HIS A 170 7.22 10.31 2.99
N ILE A 171 6.19 9.90 2.24
CA ILE A 171 6.04 10.18 0.82
C ILE A 171 4.71 10.90 0.62
N ARG A 172 4.75 12.15 0.15
CA ARG A 172 3.54 12.87 -0.26
C ARG A 172 3.88 13.95 -1.29
N CYS A 173 3.10 14.01 -2.36
CA CYS A 173 3.26 14.98 -3.45
C CYS A 173 4.60 14.89 -4.23
N GLY A 174 5.22 13.71 -4.29
CA GLY A 174 6.43 13.46 -5.09
C GLY A 174 7.75 13.60 -4.32
N ASP A 175 7.72 14.18 -3.11
CA ASP A 175 8.88 14.26 -2.24
C ASP A 175 8.89 13.09 -1.24
N SER A 176 10.04 12.43 -1.10
CA SER A 176 10.31 11.44 -0.06
C SER A 176 11.28 12.02 0.97
N CYS A 177 10.99 11.80 2.25
CA CYS A 177 11.93 12.12 3.33
C CYS A 177 11.85 11.11 4.47
N THR A 178 13.00 10.84 5.10
CA THR A 178 13.07 10.02 6.30
C THR A 178 12.76 10.87 7.52
N VAL A 179 11.73 10.48 8.27
CA VAL A 179 11.22 11.19 9.44
C VAL A 179 11.55 10.39 10.70
N GLN A 180 12.15 11.05 11.68
CA GLN A 180 12.37 10.48 13.01
C GLN A 180 11.05 10.35 13.77
N PRO A 181 10.94 9.42 14.75
CA PRO A 181 9.75 9.29 15.59
C PRO A 181 9.25 10.65 16.09
N LEU A 182 7.95 10.89 15.93
CA LEU A 182 7.31 12.12 16.34
C LEU A 182 6.59 11.86 17.65
N LYS A 183 6.87 12.71 18.64
CA LYS A 183 6.35 12.62 20.02
C LYS A 183 4.84 12.32 20.17
N ASN A 184 4.02 12.68 19.20
CA ASN A 184 2.58 12.45 19.17
C ASN A 184 1.95 12.86 17.82
N ILE A 185 0.67 12.55 17.67
CA ILE A 185 -0.17 12.91 16.52
C ILE A 185 -0.19 14.42 16.24
N ARG A 186 -0.11 15.29 17.27
CA ARG A 186 -0.05 16.75 17.03
C ARG A 186 1.24 17.14 16.31
N ALA A 187 2.39 16.63 16.74
CA ALA A 187 3.65 16.86 16.06
C ALA A 187 3.64 16.37 14.61
N PHE A 188 2.94 15.25 14.36
CA PHE A 188 2.70 14.76 13.02
C PHE A 188 1.84 15.71 12.18
N HIS A 189 0.74 16.24 12.72
CA HIS A 189 -0.04 17.25 12.00
C HIS A 189 0.76 18.53 11.71
N ASP A 190 1.57 18.99 12.66
CA ASP A 190 2.41 20.17 12.51
C ASP A 190 3.42 19.97 11.36
N MET A 191 4.04 18.79 11.29
CA MET A 191 4.93 18.40 10.18
C MET A 191 4.19 18.42 8.83
N LEU A 192 2.98 17.85 8.77
CA LEU A 192 2.20 17.83 7.53
C LEU A 192 1.88 19.25 7.03
N LEU A 193 1.51 20.17 7.93
CA LEU A 193 1.24 21.57 7.56
C LEU A 193 2.50 22.30 7.09
N ALA A 194 3.65 22.05 7.73
CA ALA A 194 4.91 22.65 7.32
C ALA A 194 5.31 22.24 5.89
N ASN A 195 5.05 20.99 5.51
CA ASN A 195 5.43 20.45 4.19
C ASN A 195 4.55 20.93 3.03
N VAL A 196 3.35 21.47 3.27
CA VAL A 196 2.40 21.83 2.20
C VAL A 196 2.13 23.33 2.07
N SER A 197 2.83 24.18 2.81
CA SER A 197 2.44 25.58 2.97
C SER A 197 3.48 26.61 2.52
N CYS A 198 2.99 27.58 1.74
CA CYS A 198 3.56 28.92 1.69
C CYS A 198 2.92 29.74 2.83
N VAL A 199 3.71 30.59 3.51
CA VAL A 199 3.29 31.39 4.67
C VAL A 199 1.96 32.13 4.43
N SER A 200 1.72 32.60 3.20
CA SER A 200 0.50 33.32 2.82
C SER A 200 -0.78 32.49 2.85
N ARG A 201 -0.70 31.16 2.75
CA ARG A 201 -1.87 30.24 2.76
C ARG A 201 -2.18 29.69 4.17
N MET A 202 -1.34 29.98 5.16
CA MET A 202 -1.42 29.38 6.49
C MET A 202 -2.74 29.61 7.23
N PRO A 203 -3.33 30.82 7.25
CA PRO A 203 -4.60 31.03 7.97
C PRO A 203 -5.74 30.14 7.46
N ARG A 204 -5.86 30.01 6.12
CA ARG A 204 -6.89 29.17 5.50
C ARG A 204 -6.63 27.69 5.72
N LEU A 205 -5.38 27.24 5.60
CA LEU A 205 -5.02 25.84 5.85
C LEU A 205 -5.27 25.44 7.31
N LEU A 206 -4.95 26.31 8.27
CA LEU A 206 -5.26 26.09 9.69
C LEU A 206 -6.76 26.02 9.94
N GLN A 207 -7.56 26.89 9.30
CA GLN A 207 -9.01 26.83 9.39
C GLN A 207 -9.56 25.49 8.86
N LEU A 208 -9.08 25.04 7.69
CA LEU A 208 -9.49 23.77 7.09
C LEU A 208 -9.02 22.56 7.90
N ALA A 209 -7.84 22.63 8.51
CA ALA A 209 -7.30 21.55 9.33
C ALA A 209 -7.90 21.52 10.75
N SER A 210 -8.56 22.60 11.19
CA SER A 210 -9.06 22.73 12.57
C SER A 210 -9.92 21.55 13.06
N PRO A 211 -10.82 20.94 12.25
CA PRO A 211 -11.59 19.78 12.70
C PRO A 211 -10.70 18.56 12.99
N VAL A 212 -9.66 18.37 12.16
CA VAL A 212 -8.68 17.28 12.33
C VAL A 212 -7.84 17.49 13.58
N TYR A 213 -7.46 18.73 13.89
CA TYR A 213 -6.70 19.06 15.10
C TYR A 213 -7.55 18.98 16.39
N ALA A 214 -8.85 19.24 16.29
CA ALA A 214 -9.76 19.22 17.42
C ALA A 214 -10.17 17.81 17.84
N LYS A 215 -10.25 16.87 16.88
CA LYS A 215 -10.60 15.47 17.15
C LYS A 215 -9.42 14.73 17.80
N PRO A 216 -9.62 14.07 18.96
CA PRO A 216 -8.67 13.09 19.47
C PRO A 216 -8.60 11.90 18.52
N HIS A 217 -7.40 11.55 18.06
CA HIS A 217 -7.18 10.39 17.19
C HIS A 217 -6.47 9.29 17.96
N LYS A 218 -6.81 8.04 17.65
CA LYS A 218 -6.06 6.88 18.13
C LYS A 218 -4.83 6.67 17.26
N LEU A 219 -3.79 6.08 17.85
CA LEU A 219 -2.63 5.58 17.13
C LEU A 219 -2.92 4.12 16.73
N CYS A 220 -2.76 3.80 15.45
CA CYS A 220 -3.02 2.48 14.89
C CYS A 220 -1.83 2.03 14.05
N PHE A 221 -1.55 0.72 14.07
CA PHE A 221 -0.60 0.16 13.11
C PHE A 221 -1.22 0.23 11.71
N SER A 222 -0.50 0.85 10.78
CA SER A 222 -0.96 1.11 9.41
C SER A 222 0.05 0.57 8.42
N HIS A 223 -0.42 -0.03 7.33
CA HIS A 223 0.40 -0.51 6.23
C HIS A 223 0.95 0.64 5.38
N ARG A 224 0.15 1.71 5.22
CA ARG A 224 0.45 2.94 4.47
C ARG A 224 0.57 2.84 2.96
N ASP A 225 0.78 1.65 2.43
CA ASP A 225 0.76 1.34 1.01
C ASP A 225 -0.15 0.14 0.69
N LEU A 226 -1.32 0.11 1.32
CA LEU A 226 -2.33 -0.93 1.11
C LEU A 226 -3.07 -0.73 -0.22
N ASN A 227 -2.34 -0.90 -1.31
CA ASN A 227 -2.86 -0.74 -2.66
C ASN A 227 -3.23 -2.10 -3.29
N LYS A 228 -3.88 -2.05 -4.46
CA LYS A 228 -4.38 -3.23 -5.19
C LYS A 228 -3.30 -4.19 -5.72
N THR A 229 -2.03 -3.82 -5.75
CA THR A 229 -0.92 -4.73 -6.11
C THR A 229 -0.35 -5.44 -4.88
N ASN A 230 -0.54 -4.86 -3.69
CA ASN A 230 -0.04 -5.40 -2.42
C ASN A 230 -1.03 -6.31 -1.68
N ILE A 231 -2.24 -6.46 -2.23
CA ILE A 231 -3.24 -7.44 -1.78
C ILE A 231 -3.23 -8.61 -2.75
N LEU A 232 -2.98 -9.81 -2.23
CA LEU A 232 -2.97 -11.04 -2.99
C LEU A 232 -4.23 -11.86 -2.72
N VAL A 233 -4.80 -12.43 -3.77
CA VAL A 233 -6.08 -13.15 -3.76
C VAL A 233 -5.88 -14.55 -4.33
N THR A 234 -6.44 -15.55 -3.65
CA THR A 234 -6.43 -16.94 -4.12
C THR A 234 -7.42 -17.12 -5.28
N GLU A 235 -7.30 -18.22 -6.02
CA GLU A 235 -8.24 -18.54 -7.11
C GLU A 235 -9.69 -18.67 -6.61
N ASP A 236 -9.89 -19.15 -5.38
CA ASP A 236 -11.22 -19.29 -4.74
C ASP A 236 -11.73 -17.99 -4.10
N GLY A 237 -11.09 -16.85 -4.34
CA GLY A 237 -11.58 -15.53 -3.89
C GLY A 237 -11.42 -15.30 -2.39
N ARG A 238 -10.32 -15.76 -1.81
CA ARG A 238 -9.91 -15.50 -0.42
C ARG A 238 -8.70 -14.59 -0.38
N LEU A 239 -8.49 -13.93 0.76
CA LEU A 239 -7.25 -13.20 1.00
C LEU A 239 -6.07 -14.19 1.09
N ALA A 240 -5.17 -14.15 0.11
CA ALA A 240 -3.99 -15.01 0.07
C ALA A 240 -2.84 -14.45 0.91
N ALA A 241 -2.59 -13.15 0.80
CA ALA A 241 -1.63 -12.41 1.62
C ALA A 241 -1.82 -10.89 1.48
N ILE A 242 -1.31 -10.14 2.45
CA ILE A 242 -0.96 -8.73 2.28
C ILE A 242 0.57 -8.65 2.32
N ILE A 243 1.17 -7.99 1.33
CA ILE A 243 2.63 -7.92 1.12
C ILE A 243 3.11 -6.46 1.11
N ASP A 244 4.43 -6.27 1.09
CA ASP A 244 5.08 -4.95 0.95
C ASP A 244 4.89 -4.03 2.17
N TRP A 245 5.30 -4.54 3.33
CA TRP A 245 5.13 -3.88 4.63
C TRP A 245 6.25 -2.88 4.98
N GLU A 246 7.09 -2.49 4.02
CA GLU A 246 8.26 -1.63 4.27
C GLU A 246 7.89 -0.22 4.78
N ALA A 247 6.71 0.28 4.40
CA ALA A 247 6.21 1.60 4.81
C ALA A 247 5.42 1.58 6.13
N ALA A 248 5.19 0.39 6.72
CA ALA A 248 4.28 0.22 7.84
C ALA A 248 4.81 0.81 9.15
N GLY A 249 3.89 1.17 10.04
CA GLY A 249 4.22 1.73 11.35
C GLY A 249 3.01 2.25 12.12
N TRP A 250 3.25 3.05 13.14
CA TRP A 250 2.24 3.64 14.02
C TRP A 250 1.83 5.03 13.54
N PHE A 251 0.57 5.16 13.11
CA PHE A 251 0.03 6.39 12.52
C PHE A 251 -1.35 6.72 13.07
N PRO A 252 -1.83 7.97 12.94
CA PRO A 252 -3.19 8.31 13.30
C PRO A 252 -4.21 7.38 12.61
N GLU A 253 -5.29 7.05 13.29
CA GLU A 253 -6.33 6.11 12.82
C GLU A 253 -6.85 6.41 11.41
N TYR A 254 -6.77 7.66 10.96
CA TYR A 254 -7.25 8.09 9.64
C TYR A 254 -6.25 7.89 8.51
N TRP A 255 -5.00 7.59 8.84
CA TRP A 255 -3.90 7.69 7.89
C TRP A 255 -4.01 6.68 6.76
N GLU A 256 -4.32 5.42 7.08
CA GLU A 256 -4.58 4.36 6.10
C GLU A 256 -5.71 4.74 5.13
N TYR A 257 -6.80 5.32 5.65
CA TYR A 257 -7.90 5.80 4.82
C TYR A 257 -7.45 6.91 3.87
N THR A 258 -6.66 7.88 4.35
CA THR A 258 -6.18 8.97 3.48
C THR A 258 -5.23 8.48 2.40
N SER A 259 -4.33 7.53 2.71
CA SER A 259 -3.48 6.87 1.69
C SER A 259 -4.34 6.17 0.66
N LYS A 260 -5.32 5.38 1.10
CA LYS A 260 -6.28 4.69 0.23
C LYS A 260 -7.05 5.65 -0.66
N VAL A 261 -7.55 6.77 -0.13
CA VAL A 261 -8.26 7.77 -0.95
C VAL A 261 -7.34 8.33 -2.02
N MET A 262 -6.10 8.69 -1.67
CA MET A 262 -5.13 9.22 -2.64
C MET A 262 -4.76 8.21 -3.73
N GLN A 263 -4.68 6.92 -3.40
CA GLN A 263 -4.39 5.85 -4.36
C GLN A 263 -5.57 5.49 -5.28
N ASN A 264 -6.79 5.91 -4.94
CA ASN A 264 -8.02 5.53 -5.65
C ASN A 264 -8.78 6.73 -6.25
N VAL A 265 -8.22 7.95 -6.24
CA VAL A 265 -8.91 9.19 -6.65
C VAL A 265 -9.58 9.07 -8.03
N ASP A 266 -8.97 8.31 -8.94
CA ASP A 266 -9.43 8.17 -10.33
C ASP A 266 -9.97 6.76 -10.65
N SER A 267 -10.35 5.95 -9.65
CA SER A 267 -10.83 4.58 -9.87
C SER A 267 -12.18 4.29 -9.20
N GLU A 268 -13.24 4.36 -10.00
CA GLU A 268 -14.60 4.01 -9.58
C GLU A 268 -14.75 2.53 -9.22
N ILE A 269 -13.98 1.65 -9.88
CA ILE A 269 -13.93 0.22 -9.55
C ILE A 269 -13.40 0.00 -8.14
N LEU A 270 -12.28 0.64 -7.79
CA LEU A 270 -11.70 0.51 -6.47
C LEU A 270 -12.56 1.20 -5.41
N ALA A 271 -13.19 2.34 -5.72
CA ALA A 271 -14.16 2.96 -4.84
C ALA A 271 -15.29 1.97 -4.50
N THR A 272 -15.95 1.43 -5.51
CA THR A 272 -17.05 0.44 -5.36
C THR A 272 -16.62 -0.77 -4.53
N PHE A 273 -15.45 -1.34 -4.81
CA PHE A 273 -14.94 -2.49 -4.06
C PHE A 273 -14.70 -2.15 -2.58
N TRP A 274 -14.06 -1.02 -2.30
CA TRP A 274 -13.73 -0.64 -0.93
C TRP A 274 -14.95 -0.19 -0.11
N ASP A 275 -15.96 0.39 -0.75
CA ASP A 275 -17.25 0.69 -0.13
C ASP A 275 -17.93 -0.63 0.29
N ALA A 276 -17.87 -1.67 -0.57
CA ALA A 276 -18.35 -3.01 -0.22
C ALA A 276 -17.57 -3.66 0.95
N VAL A 277 -16.27 -3.38 1.10
CA VAL A 277 -15.46 -3.84 2.24
C VAL A 277 -15.89 -3.17 3.55
N GLY A 278 -16.27 -1.89 3.51
CA GLY A 278 -16.96 -1.20 4.61
C GLY A 278 -16.14 -1.06 5.90
N VAL A 279 -14.80 -1.02 5.84
CA VAL A 279 -13.93 -0.85 7.01
C VAL A 279 -13.74 0.61 7.40
N PHE A 280 -13.81 1.52 6.43
CA PHE A 280 -13.50 2.93 6.63
C PHE A 280 -14.73 3.84 6.78
N GLU A 281 -15.94 3.28 6.62
CA GLU A 281 -17.20 4.03 6.57
C GLU A 281 -17.85 4.26 7.95
N ASN A 282 -17.37 3.63 9.02
CA ASN A 282 -17.97 3.77 10.35
C ASN A 282 -17.59 5.10 11.02
N GLY A 283 -18.28 6.18 10.65
CA GLY A 283 -18.48 7.42 11.43
C GLY A 283 -17.24 8.27 11.76
N CYS A 284 -16.04 7.88 11.35
CA CYS A 284 -14.81 8.61 11.68
C CYS A 284 -14.42 9.67 10.64
N TYR A 285 -14.93 9.55 9.41
CA TYR A 285 -14.52 10.34 8.22
C TYR A 285 -15.69 10.70 7.29
N GLU A 286 -16.91 10.83 7.82
CA GLU A 286 -18.04 11.29 7.02
C GLU A 286 -17.72 12.64 6.38
N LYS A 287 -18.06 12.77 5.09
CA LYS A 287 -18.03 14.06 4.38
C LYS A 287 -19.11 14.94 4.99
N SER A 288 -18.72 15.86 5.87
CA SER A 288 -19.55 16.99 6.28
C SER A 288 -19.87 17.89 5.09
#